data_AF-A0A835IJ33-F1
#
_entry.id   AF-A0A835IJ33-F1
#
_cell.length_a   1.000
_cell.length_b   1.000
_cell.length_c   1.000
_cell.angle_alpha   90.00
_cell.angle_beta   90.00
_cell.angle_gamma   90.00
#
_symmetry.space_group_name_H-M   'P 1'
#
loop_
_entity.id
_entity.type
_entity.pdbx_description
1 polymer ?
#
loop_
_entity_poly.entity_id
_entity_poly.type
_entity_poly.pdbx_seq_one_letter_code
_entity_poly.pdbx_strand_id
1 'polypeptide(L)'
;MGCLVSTPKDTGGIRRRPRSLGEIAVFVPGLRIPKPIDFSQPLGDNLSKNLVERLSALRTRIVVMAGQEAPATTKARRKTTTQHGGSSPLEDYLPILLGLVKEGSLLQHKLQFVWVNQEDEAEETTLSNAWYEVLSVLHLMALLSFSQANLLLLPKTSADGYQPKVSEESRRTAVDVF
;
A
#
# COMPACT_ATOMS: atom_id res chain seq x y z
N MET A 1 38.96 6.50 37.31
CA MET A 1 39.40 7.03 35.99
C MET A 1 40.45 6.08 35.44
N GLY A 2 40.17 5.40 34.33
CA GLY A 2 41.10 4.45 33.71
C GLY A 2 40.64 4.14 32.29
N CYS A 3 41.40 4.64 31.32
CA CYS A 3 41.21 4.46 29.89
C CYS A 3 42.05 3.26 29.44
N LEU A 4 41.49 2.34 28.64
CA LEU A 4 42.28 1.46 27.77
C LEU A 4 41.53 1.21 26.45
N VAL A 5 42.11 1.76 25.39
CA VAL A 5 41.83 1.50 23.97
C VAL A 5 42.40 0.12 23.63
N SER A 6 41.56 -0.80 23.16
CA SER A 6 42.02 -2.06 22.58
C SER A 6 42.15 -1.92 21.06
N THR A 7 43.37 -2.00 20.55
CA THR A 7 43.65 -2.17 19.12
C THR A 7 43.39 -3.62 18.70
N PRO A 8 42.85 -3.88 17.50
CA PRO A 8 42.68 -5.25 17.03
C PRO A 8 44.03 -5.76 16.49
N LYS A 9 44.56 -6.80 17.14
CA LYS A 9 45.77 -7.51 16.70
C LYS A 9 45.36 -8.47 15.58
N ASP A 10 45.77 -8.15 14.36
CA ASP A 10 45.58 -8.96 13.17
C ASP A 10 46.27 -10.32 13.36
N THR A 11 45.48 -11.36 13.62
CA THR A 11 45.94 -12.75 13.64
C THR A 11 44.93 -13.60 12.91
N GLY A 12 45.41 -14.27 11.86
CA GLY A 12 44.62 -15.04 10.91
C GLY A 12 43.70 -16.05 11.58
N GLY A 13 42.41 -15.77 11.51
CA GLY A 13 41.33 -16.69 11.82
C GLY A 13 40.32 -16.63 10.69
N ILE A 14 40.03 -17.77 10.07
CA ILE A 14 39.04 -17.96 8.99
C ILE A 14 37.81 -17.11 9.29
N ARG A 15 37.62 -16.03 8.52
CA ARG A 15 36.40 -15.21 8.55
C ARG A 15 35.23 -16.15 8.28
N ARG A 16 34.55 -16.60 9.33
CA ARG A 16 33.24 -17.22 9.21
C ARG A 16 32.35 -16.12 8.61
N ARG A 17 32.16 -16.17 7.28
CA ARG A 17 31.16 -15.36 6.59
C ARG A 17 29.87 -15.49 7.39
N PRO A 18 29.13 -14.39 7.63
CA PRO A 18 27.77 -14.51 8.11
C PRO A 18 27.05 -15.44 7.14
N ARG A 19 26.61 -16.59 7.64
CA ARG A 19 25.80 -17.56 6.91
C ARG A 19 24.63 -16.75 6.33
N SER A 20 24.38 -16.86 5.02
CA SER A 20 23.34 -16.09 4.34
C SER A 20 22.07 -16.14 5.19
N LEU A 21 21.54 -14.98 5.57
CA LEU A 21 20.21 -14.92 6.16
C LEU A 21 19.32 -15.66 5.17
N GLY A 22 18.71 -16.76 5.63
CA GLY A 22 17.83 -17.58 4.79
C GLY A 22 16.74 -16.72 4.16
N GLU A 23 16.09 -17.24 3.12
CA GLU A 23 14.97 -16.55 2.46
C GLU A 23 13.98 -16.03 3.51
N ILE A 24 13.87 -14.70 3.61
CA ILE A 24 12.92 -14.04 4.49
C ILE A 24 11.61 -13.96 3.70
N ALA A 25 10.70 -14.90 3.94
CA ALA A 25 9.34 -14.79 3.45
C ALA A 25 8.56 -13.84 4.37
N VAL A 26 8.10 -12.71 3.83
CA VAL A 26 7.19 -11.82 4.53
C VAL A 26 5.78 -12.17 4.08
N PHE A 27 4.90 -12.53 5.01
CA PHE A 27 3.49 -12.72 4.71
C PHE A 27 2.88 -11.38 4.31
N VAL A 28 2.38 -11.29 3.07
CA VAL A 28 1.65 -10.13 2.57
C VAL A 28 0.18 -10.53 2.54
N PRO A 29 -0.70 -9.93 3.36
CA PRO A 29 -2.13 -10.21 3.29
C PRO A 29 -2.67 -9.92 1.89
N GLY A 30 -3.59 -10.75 1.40
CA GLY A 30 -4.23 -10.57 0.10
C GLY A 30 -4.81 -9.17 -0.12
N LEU A 31 -4.57 -8.61 -1.30
CA LEU A 31 -5.12 -7.32 -1.69
C LEU A 31 -6.62 -7.47 -1.94
N ARG A 32 -7.41 -6.50 -1.50
CA ARG A 32 -8.81 -6.39 -1.92
C ARG A 32 -8.94 -5.35 -3.00
N ILE A 33 -9.69 -5.68 -4.05
CA ILE A 33 -9.90 -4.81 -5.20
C ILE A 33 -11.35 -4.29 -5.16
N PRO A 34 -11.57 -2.96 -5.15
CA PRO A 34 -12.91 -2.42 -5.19
C PRO A 34 -13.53 -2.67 -6.57
N LYS A 35 -14.85 -2.90 -6.62
CA LYS A 35 -15.58 -2.87 -7.89
C LYS A 35 -16.03 -1.46 -8.27
N PRO A 36 -16.24 -1.18 -9.57
CA PRO A 36 -16.91 0.02 -10.03
C PRO A 36 -18.29 0.18 -9.38
N ILE A 37 -18.68 1.41 -9.08
CA ILE A 37 -19.99 1.77 -8.55
C ILE A 37 -20.48 2.98 -9.33
N ASP A 38 -21.76 2.98 -9.67
CA ASP A 38 -22.43 4.18 -10.16
C ASP A 38 -22.97 5.02 -8.99
N PHE A 39 -22.38 6.19 -8.80
CA PHE A 39 -22.78 7.14 -7.77
C PHE A 39 -23.90 8.08 -8.23
N SER A 40 -24.19 8.16 -9.53
CA SER A 40 -25.09 9.16 -10.10
C SER A 40 -26.52 8.98 -9.64
N GLN A 41 -27.01 7.74 -9.62
CA GLN A 41 -28.36 7.42 -9.19
C GLN A 41 -28.60 7.56 -7.67
N PRO A 42 -27.79 6.96 -6.77
CA PRO A 42 -28.03 7.03 -5.33
C PRO A 42 -27.75 8.39 -4.68
N LEU A 43 -26.84 9.19 -5.26
CA LEU A 43 -26.41 10.47 -4.69
C LEU A 43 -26.84 11.69 -5.49
N GLY A 44 -27.35 11.53 -6.71
CA GLY A 44 -27.63 12.63 -7.64
C GLY A 44 -28.57 13.71 -7.09
N ASP A 45 -29.52 13.33 -6.24
CA ASP A 45 -30.47 14.27 -5.62
C ASP A 45 -29.94 14.90 -4.32
N ASN A 46 -28.85 14.37 -3.75
CA ASN A 46 -28.35 14.76 -2.43
C ASN A 46 -27.04 15.54 -2.49
N LEU A 47 -26.26 15.38 -3.55
CA LEU A 47 -24.93 15.97 -3.72
C LEU A 47 -24.85 16.74 -5.04
N SER A 48 -23.96 17.72 -5.11
CA SER A 48 -23.73 18.44 -6.37
C SER A 48 -23.13 17.51 -7.43
N LYS A 49 -23.49 17.73 -8.70
CA LYS A 49 -22.98 16.94 -9.84
C LYS A 49 -21.45 16.86 -9.85
N ASN A 50 -20.78 17.99 -9.61
CA ASN A 50 -19.32 18.07 -9.53
C ASN A 50 -18.73 17.13 -8.45
N LEU A 51 -19.39 17.01 -7.29
CA LEU A 51 -18.90 16.14 -6.22
C LEU A 51 -19.10 14.67 -6.58
N VAL A 52 -20.25 14.32 -7.17
CA VAL A 52 -20.54 12.97 -7.65
C VAL A 52 -19.55 12.55 -8.73
N GLU A 53 -19.29 13.41 -9.71
CA GLU A 53 -18.29 13.18 -10.76
C GLU A 53 -16.88 13.01 -10.18
N ARG A 54 -16.49 13.85 -9.22
CA ARG A 54 -15.20 13.73 -8.54
C ARG A 54 -15.07 12.42 -7.76
N LEU A 55 -16.11 12.02 -7.03
CA LEU A 55 -16.18 10.76 -6.29
C LEU A 55 -16.04 9.56 -7.24
N SER A 56 -16.78 9.56 -8.35
CA SER A 56 -16.70 8.54 -9.41
C SER A 56 -15.31 8.45 -10.03
N ALA A 57 -14.72 9.60 -10.36
CA ALA A 57 -13.39 9.66 -10.96
C ALA A 57 -12.31 9.13 -10.01
N LEU A 58 -12.37 9.49 -8.73
CA LEU A 58 -11.44 8.99 -7.71
C LEU A 58 -11.59 7.49 -7.51
N ARG A 59 -12.82 6.97 -7.34
CA ARG A 59 -13.05 5.52 -7.23
C ARG A 59 -12.51 4.78 -8.44
N THR A 60 -12.77 5.27 -9.65
CA THR A 60 -12.27 4.64 -10.89
C THR A 60 -10.74 4.55 -10.91
N ARG A 61 -10.04 5.61 -10.49
CA ARG A 61 -8.58 5.60 -10.37
C ARG A 61 -8.09 4.57 -9.34
N ILE A 62 -8.80 4.44 -8.21
CA ILE A 62 -8.48 3.44 -7.17
C ILE A 62 -8.68 2.02 -7.71
N VAL A 63 -9.79 1.73 -8.40
CA VAL A 63 -10.05 0.42 -9.02
C VAL A 63 -8.93 0.04 -9.99
N VAL A 64 -8.52 0.97 -10.86
CA VAL A 64 -7.42 0.76 -11.80
C VAL A 64 -6.11 0.54 -11.05
N MET A 65 -5.79 1.37 -10.05
CA MET A 65 -4.58 1.22 -9.25
C MET A 65 -4.51 -0.15 -8.56
N ALA A 66 -5.56 -0.53 -7.81
CA ALA A 66 -5.62 -1.80 -7.09
C ALA A 66 -5.52 -3.01 -8.03
N GLY A 67 -6.15 -2.94 -9.21
CA GLY A 67 -6.04 -4.00 -10.22
C GLY A 67 -4.65 -4.14 -10.86
N GLN A 68 -3.83 -3.08 -10.86
CA GLN A 68 -2.46 -3.12 -11.42
C GLN A 68 -1.40 -3.58 -10.41
N GLU A 69 -1.65 -3.42 -9.11
CA GLU A 69 -0.76 -3.91 -8.05
C GLU A 69 -0.87 -5.44 -7.85
N ALA A 70 -2.02 -6.02 -8.22
CA ALA A 70 -2.27 -7.47 -8.17
C ALA A 70 -1.26 -8.36 -8.96
N PRO A 71 -0.87 -8.04 -10.22
CA PRO A 71 0.12 -8.82 -10.97
C PRO A 71 1.60 -8.42 -10.74
N ALA A 72 1.90 -7.39 -9.95
CA ALA A 72 3.23 -6.74 -9.95
C ALA A 72 4.26 -7.37 -8.97
N THR A 73 3.88 -8.38 -8.18
CA THR A 73 4.75 -9.01 -7.17
C THR A 73 5.97 -9.77 -7.73
N THR A 74 6.08 -9.94 -9.05
CA THR A 74 7.19 -10.69 -9.70
C THR A 74 8.14 -9.86 -10.56
N LYS A 75 7.86 -8.58 -10.81
CA LYS A 75 8.77 -7.73 -11.61
C LYS A 75 8.95 -6.39 -10.91
N ALA A 76 10.14 -6.18 -10.37
CA ALA A 76 10.60 -4.90 -9.83
C ALA A 76 10.29 -3.76 -10.83
N ARG A 77 9.13 -3.12 -10.68
CA ARG A 77 8.74 -2.01 -11.54
C ARG A 77 9.49 -0.79 -11.07
N ARG A 78 10.27 -0.21 -12.00
CA ARG A 78 10.84 1.12 -11.88
C ARG A 78 9.74 2.08 -11.47
N LYS A 79 9.99 2.82 -10.38
CA LYS A 79 9.30 4.05 -9.99
C LYS A 79 8.67 4.72 -11.22
N THR A 80 7.36 4.53 -11.41
CA THR A 80 6.59 5.50 -12.16
C THR A 80 6.51 6.70 -11.25
N THR A 81 7.43 7.61 -11.51
CA THR A 81 7.39 9.01 -11.13
C THR A 81 6.04 9.59 -11.57
N THR A 82 5.03 9.45 -10.73
CA THR A 82 4.07 10.53 -10.50
C THR A 82 4.42 11.20 -9.18
N GLN A 83 5.73 11.46 -8.95
CA GLN A 83 6.12 12.57 -8.09
C GLN A 83 5.86 13.84 -8.87
N HIS A 84 4.64 14.36 -8.73
CA HIS A 84 4.34 15.73 -9.07
C HIS A 84 3.43 16.31 -7.98
N GLY A 85 3.90 16.33 -6.74
CA GLY A 85 3.28 17.07 -5.61
C GLY A 85 1.78 16.86 -5.36
N GLY A 86 1.17 15.83 -5.95
CA GLY A 86 -0.25 15.54 -5.89
C GLY A 86 -0.50 14.40 -4.89
N SER A 87 -1.47 14.62 -4.01
CA SER A 87 -2.07 13.65 -3.10
C SER A 87 -2.47 12.37 -3.85
N SER A 88 -2.31 11.20 -3.21
CA SER A 88 -2.73 9.95 -3.82
C SER A 88 -4.26 9.94 -4.02
N PRO A 89 -4.82 9.24 -5.02
CA PRO A 89 -6.27 9.20 -5.19
C PRO A 89 -6.98 8.60 -3.96
N LEU A 90 -6.29 7.80 -3.14
CA LEU A 90 -6.79 7.30 -1.85
C LEU A 90 -6.90 8.43 -0.82
N GLU A 91 -5.85 9.25 -0.69
CA GLU A 91 -5.82 10.45 0.17
C GLU A 91 -6.86 11.49 -0.25
N ASP A 92 -7.06 11.68 -1.56
CA ASP A 92 -8.08 12.61 -2.09
C ASP A 92 -9.52 12.11 -1.89
N TYR A 93 -9.71 10.79 -1.80
CA TYR A 93 -11.01 10.14 -1.67
C TYR A 93 -11.51 10.13 -0.22
N LEU A 94 -10.61 9.93 0.74
CA LEU A 94 -10.93 9.83 2.16
C LEU A 94 -11.76 11.01 2.70
N PRO A 95 -11.41 12.29 2.46
CA PRO A 95 -12.19 13.42 2.96
C PRO A 95 -13.64 13.41 2.45
N ILE A 96 -13.86 12.93 1.23
CA ILE A 96 -15.19 12.85 0.63
C ILE A 96 -16.00 11.73 1.31
N LEU A 97 -15.38 10.55 1.52
CA LEU A 97 -16.02 9.45 2.26
C LEU A 97 -16.35 9.82 3.70
N LEU A 98 -15.45 10.53 4.38
CA LEU A 98 -15.69 11.05 5.73
C LEU A 98 -16.88 12.01 5.78
N GLY A 99 -17.10 12.78 4.71
CA GLY A 99 -18.32 13.57 4.53
C GLY A 99 -19.60 12.72 4.45
N LEU A 100 -19.53 11.53 3.83
CA LEU A 100 -20.67 10.61 3.73
C LEU A 100 -21.02 9.94 5.08
N VAL A 101 -20.04 9.70 5.95
CA VAL A 101 -20.21 9.09 7.28
C VAL A 101 -20.32 10.10 8.42
N LYS A 102 -20.34 11.41 8.11
CA LYS A 102 -20.50 12.46 9.11
C LYS A 102 -21.78 12.23 9.91
N GLU A 103 -21.74 12.46 11.21
CA GLU A 103 -22.88 12.27 12.11
C GLU A 103 -24.13 13.00 11.60
N GLY A 104 -25.27 12.28 11.56
CA GLY A 104 -26.52 12.76 10.99
C GLY A 104 -26.64 12.65 9.45
N SER A 105 -25.63 12.13 8.75
CA SER A 105 -25.70 11.89 7.31
C SER A 105 -26.65 10.75 6.97
N LEU A 106 -27.69 11.07 6.19
CA LEU A 106 -28.59 10.09 5.59
C LEU A 106 -27.94 9.31 4.43
N LEU A 107 -26.69 9.64 4.06
CA LEU A 107 -25.99 9.04 2.92
C LEU A 107 -25.22 7.78 3.28
N GLN A 108 -24.99 7.53 4.58
CA GLN A 108 -24.15 6.42 5.05
C GLN A 108 -24.57 5.06 4.49
N HIS A 109 -25.87 4.81 4.34
CA HIS A 109 -26.41 3.52 3.88
C HIS A 109 -27.00 3.56 2.47
N LYS A 110 -26.86 4.67 1.73
CA LYS A 110 -27.43 4.82 0.38
C LYS A 110 -26.63 4.10 -0.71
N LEU A 111 -25.39 3.75 -0.42
CA LEU A 111 -24.45 3.16 -1.37
C LEU A 111 -24.13 1.74 -0.95
N GLN A 112 -24.11 0.84 -1.91
CA GLN A 112 -23.67 -0.53 -1.74
C GLN A 112 -22.25 -0.66 -2.27
N PHE A 113 -21.30 -0.95 -1.37
CA PHE A 113 -19.90 -1.07 -1.69
C PHE A 113 -19.52 -2.53 -1.84
N VAL A 114 -18.78 -2.85 -2.90
CA VAL A 114 -18.34 -4.21 -3.22
C VAL A 114 -16.82 -4.23 -3.36
N TRP A 115 -16.18 -5.16 -2.63
CA TRP A 115 -14.76 -5.45 -2.71
C TRP A 115 -14.55 -6.96 -2.90
N VAL A 116 -13.61 -7.30 -3.79
CA VAL A 116 -13.26 -8.69 -4.13
C VAL A 116 -11.93 -9.02 -3.48
N ASN A 117 -11.82 -10.21 -2.89
CA ASN A 117 -10.54 -10.72 -2.43
C ASN A 117 -9.71 -11.20 -3.62
N GLN A 118 -8.46 -10.75 -3.74
CA GLN A 118 -7.58 -11.22 -4.82
C GLN A 118 -7.23 -12.71 -4.67
N GLU A 119 -7.13 -13.22 -3.44
CA GLU A 119 -6.74 -14.62 -3.20
C GLU A 119 -7.87 -15.61 -3.53
N ASP A 120 -9.11 -15.16 -3.48
CA ASP A 120 -10.30 -15.93 -3.84
C ASP A 120 -11.30 -15.02 -4.57
N GLU A 121 -11.26 -15.07 -5.90
CA GLU A 121 -12.14 -14.26 -6.76
C GLU A 121 -13.64 -14.58 -6.56
N ALA A 122 -13.98 -15.74 -5.97
CA ALA A 122 -15.36 -16.08 -5.66
C ALA A 122 -15.87 -15.40 -4.37
N GLU A 123 -14.96 -14.93 -3.50
CA GLU A 123 -15.32 -14.24 -2.26
C GLU A 123 -15.45 -12.72 -2.47
N GLU A 124 -16.69 -12.30 -2.72
CA GLU A 124 -17.07 -10.89 -2.77
C GLU A 124 -17.69 -10.45 -1.44
N THR A 125 -17.17 -9.38 -0.86
CA THR A 125 -17.81 -8.73 0.29
C THR A 125 -18.60 -7.52 -0.19
N THR A 126 -19.91 -7.56 0.05
CA THR A 126 -20.82 -6.49 -0.34
C THR A 126 -21.53 -5.92 0.89
N LEU A 127 -21.39 -4.61 1.13
CA LEU A 127 -21.97 -3.94 2.30
C LEU A 127 -22.52 -2.56 1.95
N SER A 128 -23.76 -2.29 2.37
CA SER A 128 -24.43 -0.98 2.21
C SER A 128 -24.10 -0.04 3.38
N ASN A 129 -22.81 0.29 3.54
CA ASN A 129 -22.34 1.15 4.61
C ASN A 129 -21.06 1.91 4.19
N ALA A 130 -21.10 3.24 4.21
CA ALA A 130 -19.95 4.07 3.87
C ALA A 130 -18.77 3.91 4.84
N TRP A 131 -19.00 3.49 6.10
CA TRP A 131 -17.90 3.12 7.00
C TRP A 131 -17.11 1.91 6.49
N TYR A 132 -17.78 0.96 5.85
CA TYR A 132 -17.10 -0.18 5.26
C TYR A 132 -16.18 0.26 4.12
N GLU A 133 -16.60 1.23 3.30
CA GLU A 133 -15.74 1.80 2.27
C GLU A 133 -14.54 2.54 2.86
N VAL A 134 -14.74 3.38 3.89
CA VAL A 134 -13.65 4.08 4.60
C VAL A 134 -12.60 3.08 5.10
N LEU A 135 -13.05 2.03 5.80
CA LEU A 135 -12.16 1.01 6.34
C LEU A 135 -11.44 0.23 5.23
N SER A 136 -12.12 -0.07 4.13
CA SER A 136 -11.53 -0.79 3.00
C SER A 136 -10.46 0.04 2.27
N VAL A 137 -10.70 1.35 2.12
CA VAL A 137 -9.71 2.30 1.57
C VAL A 137 -8.49 2.43 2.49
N LEU A 138 -8.70 2.58 3.80
CA LEU A 138 -7.61 2.62 4.77
C LEU A 138 -6.80 1.32 4.78
N HIS A 139 -7.47 0.19 4.67
CA HIS A 139 -6.82 -1.11 4.56
C HIS A 139 -5.96 -1.21 3.29
N LEU A 140 -6.48 -0.77 2.14
CA LEU A 140 -5.72 -0.72 0.89
C LEU A 140 -4.49 0.19 1.01
N MET A 141 -4.64 1.38 1.60
CA MET A 141 -3.50 2.27 1.85
C MET A 141 -2.41 1.59 2.69
N ALA A 142 -2.80 0.95 3.78
CA ALA A 142 -1.86 0.22 4.64
C ALA A 142 -1.14 -0.92 3.89
N LEU A 143 -1.88 -1.69 3.08
CA LEU A 143 -1.30 -2.76 2.27
C LEU A 143 -0.32 -2.24 1.21
N LEU A 144 -0.62 -1.12 0.57
CA LEU A 144 0.29 -0.48 -0.39
C LEU A 144 1.57 0.00 0.28
N SER A 145 1.47 0.67 1.44
CA SER A 145 2.64 1.05 2.24
C SER A 145 3.47 -0.17 2.64
N PHE A 146 2.82 -1.25 3.05
CA PHE A 146 3.51 -2.50 3.41
C PHE A 146 4.23 -3.13 2.22
N SER A 147 3.58 -3.21 1.06
CA SER A 147 4.19 -3.65 -0.20
C SER A 147 5.42 -2.82 -0.55
N GLN A 148 5.32 -1.48 -0.44
CA GLN A 148 6.43 -0.57 -0.69
C GLN A 148 7.59 -0.80 0.28
N ALA A 149 7.32 -0.96 1.58
CA ALA A 149 8.33 -1.25 2.58
C ALA A 149 9.03 -2.59 2.29
N ASN A 150 8.27 -3.63 1.93
CA ASN A 150 8.82 -4.92 1.56
C ASN A 150 9.73 -4.84 0.32
N LEU A 151 9.31 -4.10 -0.72
CA LEU A 151 10.13 -3.87 -1.91
C LEU A 151 11.46 -3.15 -1.61
N LEU A 152 11.47 -2.22 -0.64
CA LEU A 152 12.70 -1.55 -0.19
C LEU A 152 13.66 -2.50 0.53
N LEU A 153 13.14 -3.55 1.17
CA LEU A 153 13.90 -4.56 1.89
C LEU A 153 14.35 -5.72 0.99
N LEU A 154 13.94 -5.76 -0.28
CA LEU A 154 14.43 -6.78 -1.21
C LEU A 154 15.89 -6.51 -1.62
N PRO A 155 16.80 -7.49 -1.50
CA PRO A 155 18.19 -7.34 -1.92
C PRO A 155 18.30 -7.05 -3.42
N LYS A 156 18.95 -5.95 -3.80
CA LYS A 156 19.21 -5.66 -5.22
C LYS A 156 20.41 -6.47 -5.68
N THR A 157 20.25 -7.25 -6.77
CA THR A 157 21.35 -8.01 -7.37
C THR A 157 22.44 -7.04 -7.83
N SER A 158 23.59 -7.06 -7.17
CA SER A 158 24.76 -6.30 -7.62
C SER A 158 25.40 -7.05 -8.79
N ALA A 159 25.78 -6.33 -9.85
CA ALA A 159 26.46 -6.92 -11.02
C ALA A 159 27.91 -7.37 -10.70
N ASP A 160 28.41 -7.10 -9.49
CA ASP A 160 29.83 -7.15 -9.12
C ASP A 160 30.21 -8.37 -8.27
N GLY A 161 29.43 -9.46 -8.32
CA GLY A 161 29.73 -10.71 -7.61
C GLY A 161 29.67 -10.63 -6.07
N TYR A 162 29.44 -9.44 -5.50
CA TYR A 162 29.19 -9.26 -4.07
C TYR A 162 27.72 -9.59 -3.73
N GLN A 163 27.54 -10.30 -2.61
CA GLN A 163 26.23 -10.68 -2.05
C GLN A 163 25.26 -9.48 -2.07
N PRO A 164 24.02 -9.66 -2.53
CA PRO A 164 23.06 -8.58 -2.58
C PRO A 164 22.74 -8.15 -1.15
N LYS A 165 23.11 -6.91 -0.80
CA LYS A 165 22.83 -6.31 0.51
C LYS A 165 21.85 -5.16 0.32
N VAL A 166 20.86 -5.10 1.20
CA VAL A 166 19.97 -3.94 1.33
C VAL A 166 20.79 -2.78 1.89
N SER A 167 20.64 -1.58 1.32
CA SER A 167 21.30 -0.38 1.83
C SER A 167 20.72 0.02 3.19
N GLU A 168 21.54 0.54 4.10
CA GLU A 168 21.07 1.11 5.38
C GLU A 168 20.05 2.25 5.17
N GLU A 169 20.18 3.00 4.09
CA GLU A 169 19.19 4.02 3.71
C GLU A 169 17.84 3.39 3.34
N SER A 170 17.85 2.29 2.58
CA SER A 170 16.62 1.57 2.23
C SER A 170 15.94 0.95 3.45
N ARG A 171 16.73 0.50 4.44
CA ARG A 171 16.21 0.05 5.72
C ARG A 171 15.52 1.16 6.51
N ARG A 172 16.12 2.36 6.59
CA ARG A 172 15.50 3.52 7.26
C ARG A 172 14.22 3.94 6.57
N THR A 173 14.24 4.09 5.24
CA THR A 173 13.04 4.45 4.48
C THR A 173 11.92 3.41 4.62
N ALA A 174 12.24 2.12 4.71
CA ALA A 174 11.23 1.09 4.93
C ALA A 174 10.56 1.23 6.31
N VAL A 175 11.30 1.67 7.33
CA VAL A 175 10.75 1.97 8.66
C VAL A 175 9.90 3.23 8.62
N ASP A 176 10.32 4.28 7.91
CA ASP A 176 9.57 5.55 7.84
C ASP A 176 8.24 5.44 7.07
N VAL A 177 8.12 4.44 6.18
CA VAL A 177 6.88 4.14 5.44
C VAL A 177 5.84 3.40 6.30
N PHE A 178 6.28 2.79 7.40
CA PHE A 178 5.45 2.01 8.33
C PHE A 178 5.02 2.85 9.53
#